data_AF-A0A8C6IK85-F1
#
_entry.id   AF-A0A8C6IK85-F1
#
_cell.length_a   1.000
_cell.length_b   1.000
_cell.length_c   1.000
_cell.angle_alpha   90.00
_cell.angle_beta   90.00
_cell.angle_gamma   90.00
#
_symmetry.space_group_name_H-M   'P 1'
#
loop_
_entity.id
_entity.type
_entity.pdbx_description
1 polymer ?
#
loop_
_entity_poly.entity_id
_entity_poly.type
_entity_poly.pdbx_seq_one_letter_code
_entity_poly.pdbx_strand_id
1 'polypeptide(L)'
;MLLAASKVLDRLKPVIGVNTDPERSEGHLCLPVRYTHSFPEALRRFSRGEFRWNFMVLLWRDRIIEHNGFKAVEFYELFILIVLEFTALSLSAAGSEASGPQLLPVRALNEVFIGESLSSRSFNINRVAAQAVEDVLHIARRQGNLTLPLNKDLVEKVTNEYNESLLYSPEEPKILFSIREPIANRVFSSSRQRCFSSKVCVRSRCWDACMVVDGGTSFEFNDGAIASMMINKEDELRTVILEQ
;
A
#
# COMPACT_ATOMS: atom_id res chain seq x y z
N MET A 1 8.68 5.26 12.06
CA MET A 1 8.24 6.18 10.98
C MET A 1 6.73 6.12 10.74
N LEU A 2 6.17 4.98 10.32
CA LEU A 2 4.73 4.84 10.01
C LEU A 2 3.80 5.31 11.14
N LEU A 3 4.04 4.86 12.38
CA LEU A 3 3.27 5.29 13.56
C LEU A 3 3.38 6.80 13.84
N ALA A 4 4.51 7.43 13.52
CA ALA A 4 4.66 8.87 13.67
C ALA A 4 3.87 9.60 12.58
N ALA A 5 3.96 9.14 11.33
CA ALA A 5 3.23 9.68 10.21
C ALA A 5 1.71 9.62 10.40
N SER A 6 1.17 8.53 10.96
CA SER A 6 -0.27 8.39 11.22
C SER A 6 -0.81 9.36 12.27
N LYS A 7 0.07 9.93 13.11
CA LYS A 7 -0.28 10.89 14.19
C LYS A 7 -0.01 12.35 13.82
N VAL A 8 0.66 12.63 12.70
CA VAL A 8 0.90 14.00 12.25
C VAL A 8 -0.24 14.47 11.36
N LEU A 9 -1.09 15.33 11.92
CA LEU A 9 -2.26 15.88 11.24
C LEU A 9 -1.96 17.19 10.51
N ASP A 10 -0.95 17.92 10.96
CA ASP A 10 -0.50 19.20 10.38
C ASP A 10 0.62 18.96 9.35
N ARG A 11 0.34 19.29 8.08
CA ARG A 11 1.29 19.21 6.96
C ARG A 11 2.54 20.07 7.13
N LEU A 12 2.51 21.07 8.01
CA LEU A 12 3.66 21.93 8.28
C LEU A 12 4.64 21.30 9.28
N LYS A 13 4.20 20.31 10.05
CA LYS A 13 5.02 19.60 11.04
C LYS A 13 5.85 18.51 10.33
N PRO A 14 7.17 18.66 10.23
CA PRO A 14 8.00 17.68 9.55
C PRO A 14 8.16 16.41 10.38
N VAL A 15 8.30 15.27 9.69
CA VAL A 15 8.67 13.98 10.29
C VAL A 15 10.01 13.54 9.72
N ILE A 16 10.94 13.21 10.62
CA ILE A 16 12.28 12.73 10.28
C ILE A 16 12.43 11.32 10.85
N GLY A 17 12.60 10.33 9.98
CA GLY A 17 12.88 8.95 10.37
C GLY A 17 14.38 8.73 10.55
N VAL A 18 14.80 8.15 11.67
CA VAL A 18 16.17 7.66 11.85
C VAL A 18 16.10 6.15 11.97
N ASN A 19 16.86 5.43 11.14
CA ASN A 19 16.92 3.97 11.22
C ASN A 19 17.83 3.59 12.39
N THR A 20 17.28 3.01 13.46
CA THR A 20 18.05 2.63 14.65
C THR A 20 18.72 1.27 14.54
N ASP A 21 18.33 0.45 13.56
CA ASP A 21 18.88 -0.90 13.35
C ASP A 21 19.09 -1.14 11.84
N PRO A 22 20.17 -0.57 11.28
CA PRO A 22 20.46 -0.67 9.86
C PRO A 22 20.97 -2.05 9.44
N GLU A 23 21.39 -2.89 10.39
CA GLU A 23 21.81 -4.27 10.11
C GLU A 23 20.61 -5.17 9.83
N ARG A 24 19.47 -4.91 10.49
CA ARG A 24 18.25 -5.71 10.33
C ARG A 24 17.19 -5.09 9.42
N SER A 25 17.33 -3.81 9.07
CA SER A 25 16.32 -3.12 8.27
C SER A 25 16.92 -2.10 7.32
N GLU A 26 16.41 -2.06 6.08
CA GLU A 26 16.86 -1.09 5.08
C GLU A 26 16.44 0.34 5.43
N GLY A 27 15.25 0.51 6.01
CA GLY A 27 14.77 1.80 6.49
C GLY A 27 14.50 2.83 5.38
N HIS A 28 13.87 2.43 4.27
CA HIS A 28 13.59 3.30 3.10
C HIS A 28 12.90 4.64 3.39
N LEU A 29 12.23 4.78 4.55
CA LEU A 29 11.55 6.00 4.97
C LEU A 29 12.37 6.85 5.95
N CYS A 30 13.60 6.44 6.24
CA CYS A 30 14.51 7.09 7.17
C CYS A 30 15.66 7.79 6.43
N LEU A 31 16.41 8.61 7.15
CA LEU A 31 17.65 9.20 6.67
C LEU A 31 18.62 8.13 6.16
N PRO A 32 19.52 8.46 5.20
CA PRO A 32 20.57 7.54 4.76
C PRO A 32 21.34 6.93 5.94
N VAL A 33 21.67 5.65 5.83
CA VAL A 33 22.27 4.85 6.92
C VAL A 33 23.51 5.49 7.57
N ARG A 34 24.31 6.24 6.82
CA ARG A 34 25.46 7.00 7.36
C ARG A 34 25.07 7.94 8.51
N TYR A 35 23.86 8.48 8.49
CA TYR A 35 23.34 9.37 9.53
C TYR A 35 22.80 8.64 10.75
N THR A 36 22.59 7.32 10.68
CA THR A 36 22.40 6.49 11.88
C THR A 36 23.67 6.49 12.73
N HIS A 37 24.83 6.27 12.10
CA HIS A 37 26.12 6.22 12.79
C HIS A 37 26.71 7.61 13.07
N SER A 38 26.25 8.64 12.35
CA SER A 38 26.71 10.03 12.50
C SER A 38 25.54 11.01 12.57
N PHE A 39 24.63 10.79 13.53
CA PHE A 39 23.50 11.68 13.73
C PHE A 39 23.90 13.15 14.04
N PRO A 40 25.00 13.45 14.76
CA PRO A 40 25.47 14.82 14.93
C PRO A 40 25.75 15.55 13.60
N GLU A 41 26.19 14.83 12.56
CA GLU A 41 26.37 15.41 11.23
C GLU A 41 25.02 15.76 10.59
N ALA A 42 24.01 14.90 10.73
CA ALA A 42 22.65 15.21 10.27
C ALA A 42 22.12 16.50 10.94
N LEU A 43 22.31 16.62 12.27
CA LEU A 43 21.90 17.81 13.02
C LEU A 43 22.61 19.08 12.54
N ARG A 44 23.93 19.02 12.27
CA ARG A 44 24.67 20.16 11.71
C ARG A 44 24.11 20.57 10.35
N ARG A 45 23.84 19.62 9.46
CA ARG A 45 23.24 19.90 8.16
C ARG A 45 21.86 20.54 8.29
N PHE A 46 21.01 20.01 9.19
CA PHE A 46 19.71 20.61 9.49
C PHE A 46 19.84 22.04 9.99
N SER A 47 20.76 22.31 10.92
CA SER A 47 20.97 23.68 11.44
C SER A 47 21.47 24.68 10.40
N ARG A 48 22.16 24.19 9.35
CA ARG A 48 22.68 25.01 8.26
C ARG A 48 21.73 25.13 7.08
N GLY A 49 20.59 24.42 7.10
CA GLY A 49 19.68 24.36 5.95
C GLY A 49 20.20 23.49 4.80
N GLU A 50 21.20 22.63 5.04
CA GLU A 50 21.82 21.75 4.04
C GLU A 50 20.99 20.48 3.83
N PHE A 51 19.72 20.65 3.43
CA PHE A 51 18.79 19.55 3.18
C PHE A 51 17.72 19.98 2.16
N ARG A 52 17.00 19.01 1.61
CA ARG A 52 15.84 19.26 0.75
C ARG A 52 14.56 18.83 1.45
N TRP A 53 13.48 19.59 1.24
CA TRP A 53 12.15 19.14 1.63
C TRP A 53 11.65 18.08 0.65
N ASN A 54 10.94 17.08 1.19
CA ASN A 54 10.23 16.07 0.44
C ASN A 54 8.80 15.94 0.97
N PHE A 55 7.85 15.70 0.08
CA PHE A 55 6.44 15.56 0.41
C PHE A 55 5.99 14.18 0.02
N MET A 56 5.65 13.37 1.02
CA MET A 56 5.14 12.03 0.81
C MET A 56 3.61 12.06 0.82
N VAL A 57 3.02 11.37 -0.14
CA VAL A 57 1.57 11.27 -0.23
C VAL A 57 1.02 10.33 0.84
N LEU A 58 0.09 10.81 1.67
CA LEU A 58 -0.71 9.96 2.56
C LEU A 58 -1.98 9.50 1.83
N LEU A 59 -2.34 8.23 1.99
CA LEU A 59 -3.66 7.72 1.65
C LEU A 59 -4.66 8.30 2.66
N TRP A 60 -5.57 9.11 2.14
CA TRP A 60 -6.66 9.75 2.86
C TRP A 60 -7.98 9.03 2.60
N ARG A 61 -8.91 9.06 3.55
CA ARG A 61 -10.17 8.31 3.47
C ARG A 61 -11.36 9.24 3.60
N ASP A 62 -11.88 9.75 2.49
CA ASP A 62 -12.98 10.74 2.53
C ASP A 62 -14.33 10.14 2.93
N ARG A 63 -14.57 8.84 2.73
CA ARG A 63 -15.89 8.27 3.01
C ARG A 63 -15.85 6.86 3.51
N ILE A 64 -16.58 6.70 4.60
CA ILE A 64 -16.96 5.43 5.17
C ILE A 64 -18.42 5.52 5.48
N ILE A 65 -19.19 4.68 4.80
CA ILE A 65 -20.60 4.56 5.05
C ILE A 65 -20.77 3.17 5.64
N GLU A 66 -21.12 3.14 6.91
CA GLU A 66 -21.52 1.94 7.62
C GLU A 66 -22.97 2.07 8.07
N HIS A 67 -23.67 0.94 8.09
CA HIS A 67 -25.00 0.86 8.67
C HIS A 67 -24.98 0.54 10.18
N ASN A 68 -23.83 0.15 10.79
CA ASN A 68 -23.79 -0.38 12.17
C ASN A 68 -22.65 0.09 13.12
N GLY A 69 -21.73 0.97 12.68
CA GLY A 69 -20.73 1.62 13.56
C GLY A 69 -19.42 0.84 13.75
N PHE A 70 -18.29 1.55 13.61
CA PHE A 70 -16.95 0.96 13.67
C PHE A 70 -16.49 0.69 15.10
N LYS A 71 -15.96 -0.51 15.33
CA LYS A 71 -15.10 -0.82 16.47
C LYS A 71 -13.66 -0.98 16.01
N ALA A 72 -12.74 -0.24 16.64
CA ALA A 72 -11.31 -0.47 16.48
C ALA A 72 -10.97 -1.79 17.20
N VAL A 73 -10.23 -2.66 16.52
CA VAL A 73 -9.81 -3.96 17.08
C VAL A 73 -8.28 -4.00 17.08
N GLU A 74 -7.69 -4.42 18.21
CA GLU A 74 -6.26 -4.75 18.31
C GLU A 74 -6.12 -6.25 18.08
N PHE A 75 -5.46 -6.66 16.99
CA PHE A 75 -5.26 -8.09 16.68
C PHE A 75 -3.85 -8.55 17.04
N TYR A 76 -3.77 -9.65 17.79
CA TYR A 76 -2.60 -10.52 17.91
C TYR A 76 -2.84 -11.74 17.01
N GLU A 77 -1.86 -12.03 16.14
CA GLU A 77 -1.72 -13.18 15.23
C GLU A 77 -2.91 -14.15 15.05
N LEU A 78 -3.51 -14.21 13.86
CA LEU A 78 -4.13 -15.44 13.32
C LEU A 78 -4.33 -15.37 11.78
N PHE A 79 -4.19 -16.53 11.12
CA PHE A 79 -4.31 -16.77 9.67
C PHE A 79 -5.65 -17.45 9.34
N ILE A 80 -6.50 -16.91 8.44
CA ILE A 80 -7.57 -17.61 7.69
C ILE A 80 -7.80 -16.92 6.30
N LEU A 81 -8.36 -17.65 5.31
CA LEU A 81 -8.38 -17.42 3.85
C LEU A 81 -9.79 -17.09 3.28
N ILE A 82 -9.85 -16.25 2.21
CA ILE A 82 -10.96 -15.94 1.22
C ILE A 82 -12.08 -15.00 1.73
N VAL A 83 -12.43 -13.82 1.17
CA VAL A 83 -13.11 -13.47 -0.12
C VAL A 83 -13.03 -11.94 -0.24
N LEU A 84 -12.79 -11.34 -1.42
CA LEU A 84 -13.09 -9.91 -1.63
C LEU A 84 -13.81 -9.68 -2.96
N GLU A 85 -15.01 -9.11 -2.89
CA GLU A 85 -15.80 -8.68 -4.04
C GLU A 85 -15.37 -7.25 -4.42
N PHE A 86 -14.87 -7.05 -5.64
CA PHE A 86 -14.42 -5.75 -6.11
C PHE A 86 -15.22 -5.34 -7.35
N THR A 87 -16.28 -4.57 -7.15
CA THR A 87 -16.99 -3.92 -8.25
C THR A 87 -16.47 -2.49 -8.34
N ALA A 88 -15.78 -2.16 -9.43
CA ALA A 88 -15.45 -0.78 -9.78
C ALA A 88 -16.76 -0.04 -10.11
N LEU A 89 -17.49 0.40 -9.09
CA LEU A 89 -18.76 1.09 -9.25
C LEU A 89 -18.49 2.56 -9.60
N SER A 90 -18.75 2.93 -10.86
CA SER A 90 -19.12 4.30 -11.20
C SER A 90 -20.56 4.52 -10.73
N LEU A 91 -20.75 4.93 -9.47
CA LEU A 91 -22.08 5.22 -8.94
C LEU A 91 -22.35 6.72 -8.92
N SER A 92 -23.25 7.13 -9.81
CA SER A 92 -24.07 8.33 -9.69
C SER A 92 -24.89 8.25 -8.39
N ALA A 93 -24.85 9.33 -7.63
CA ALA A 93 -25.50 9.43 -6.32
C ALA A 93 -27.01 9.16 -6.39
N ALA A 94 -27.47 8.19 -5.62
CA ALA A 94 -28.88 8.02 -5.25
C ALA A 94 -28.94 7.62 -3.77
N GLY A 95 -29.82 8.28 -3.02
CA GLY A 95 -29.75 8.46 -1.58
C GLY A 95 -30.23 7.29 -0.71
N SER A 96 -29.83 7.36 0.55
CA SER A 96 -30.43 6.72 1.72
C SER A 96 -29.93 7.45 2.96
N GLU A 97 -30.83 7.75 3.90
CA GLU A 97 -30.57 8.38 5.20
C GLU A 97 -29.81 7.43 6.15
N ALA A 98 -28.53 7.20 5.86
CA ALA A 98 -27.57 6.65 6.80
C ALA A 98 -26.76 7.81 7.41
N SER A 99 -26.30 7.64 8.66
CA SER A 99 -25.32 8.54 9.30
C SER A 99 -24.26 8.95 8.27
N GLY A 100 -24.05 10.26 8.11
CA GLY A 100 -23.18 10.79 7.07
C GLY A 100 -21.77 10.16 7.09
N PRO A 101 -21.00 10.31 6.00
CA PRO A 101 -19.68 9.71 5.90
C PRO A 101 -18.82 10.06 7.12
N GLN A 102 -18.30 9.03 7.81
CA GLN A 102 -17.45 9.22 8.97
C GLN A 102 -15.97 9.08 8.57
N LEU A 103 -15.16 10.06 8.95
CA LEU A 103 -13.71 10.02 8.77
C LEU A 103 -13.06 9.15 9.86
N LEU A 104 -12.14 8.27 9.49
CA LEU A 104 -11.31 7.62 10.51
C LEU A 104 -10.23 8.57 11.03
N PRO A 105 -9.86 8.46 12.32
CA PRO A 105 -8.81 9.27 12.91
C PRO A 105 -7.39 8.82 12.52
N VAL A 106 -7.24 7.98 11.49
CA VAL A 106 -5.94 7.43 11.05
C VAL A 106 -5.72 7.65 9.56
N ARG A 107 -4.47 7.91 9.18
CA ARG A 107 -3.99 8.05 7.80
C ARG A 107 -2.98 6.93 7.51
N ALA A 108 -2.93 6.46 6.25
CA ALA A 108 -1.94 5.49 5.81
C ALA A 108 -0.82 6.18 5.03
N LEU A 109 0.44 5.91 5.38
CA LEU A 109 1.61 6.35 4.62
C LEU A 109 2.06 5.30 3.59
N ASN A 110 1.84 4.01 3.88
CA ASN A 110 2.37 2.91 3.09
C ASN A 110 1.26 2.09 2.44
N GLU A 111 0.31 1.57 3.22
CA GLU A 111 -0.70 0.65 2.69
C GLU A 111 -1.99 0.61 3.51
N VAL A 112 -3.09 0.33 2.80
CA VAL A 112 -4.34 -0.14 3.40
C VAL A 112 -4.59 -1.54 2.88
N PHE A 113 -4.65 -2.51 3.78
CA PHE A 113 -5.00 -3.89 3.49
C PHE A 113 -6.44 -4.13 3.89
N ILE A 114 -7.17 -4.90 3.09
CA ILE A 114 -8.51 -5.38 3.41
C ILE A 114 -8.49 -6.89 3.19
N GLY A 115 -9.04 -7.66 4.12
CA GLY A 115 -9.16 -9.10 4.03
C GLY A 115 -9.39 -9.75 5.40
N GLU A 116 -9.44 -11.08 5.43
CA GLU A 116 -9.64 -11.85 6.66
C GLU A 116 -8.34 -12.14 7.43
N SER A 117 -7.19 -11.78 6.84
CA SER A 117 -5.85 -12.03 7.40
C SER A 117 -5.11 -10.75 7.72
N LEU A 118 -3.94 -10.88 8.35
CA LEU A 118 -3.06 -9.75 8.65
C LEU A 118 -2.42 -9.18 7.37
N SER A 119 -2.13 -7.88 7.39
CA SER A 119 -1.49 -7.23 6.24
C SER A 119 -0.10 -7.80 5.99
N SER A 120 0.24 -7.95 4.72
CA SER A 120 1.63 -8.11 4.28
C SER A 120 1.98 -6.97 3.32
N ARG A 121 3.27 -6.60 3.31
CA ARG A 121 3.73 -5.42 2.57
C ARG A 121 3.39 -5.55 1.09
N SER A 122 2.81 -4.51 0.50
CA SER A 122 2.30 -4.52 -0.89
C SER A 122 3.30 -5.10 -1.91
N PHE A 123 4.58 -4.72 -1.82
CA PHE A 123 5.65 -5.25 -2.66
C PHE A 123 5.81 -6.77 -2.54
N ASN A 124 5.86 -7.29 -1.32
CA ASN A 124 6.09 -8.72 -1.07
C ASN A 124 4.94 -9.60 -1.54
N ILE A 125 3.70 -9.09 -1.51
CA ILE A 125 2.55 -9.79 -2.06
C ILE A 125 2.60 -9.83 -3.59
N ASN A 126 3.11 -8.76 -4.22
CA ASN A 126 3.01 -8.57 -5.67
C ASN A 126 4.20 -9.08 -6.47
N ARG A 127 5.37 -9.29 -5.83
CA ARG A 127 6.56 -9.80 -6.50
C ARG A 127 6.35 -11.20 -7.06
N VAL A 128 7.04 -11.50 -8.16
CA VAL A 128 7.10 -12.83 -8.75
C VAL A 128 8.41 -13.51 -8.39
N ALA A 129 8.35 -14.82 -8.15
CA ALA A 129 9.53 -15.64 -7.98
C ALA A 129 10.09 -16.04 -9.35
N ALA A 130 11.42 -16.18 -9.43
CA ALA A 130 12.10 -16.59 -10.66
C ALA A 130 11.53 -17.90 -11.25
N GLN A 131 11.16 -18.86 -10.39
CA GLN A 131 10.52 -20.10 -10.82
C GLN A 131 9.23 -19.86 -11.61
N ALA A 132 8.36 -18.95 -11.14
CA ALA A 132 7.10 -18.66 -11.82
C ALA A 132 7.33 -18.01 -13.19
N VAL A 133 8.35 -17.16 -13.31
CA VAL A 133 8.77 -16.55 -14.58
C VAL A 133 9.32 -17.62 -15.54
N GLU A 134 10.18 -18.50 -15.05
CA GLU A 134 10.72 -19.62 -15.81
C GLU A 134 9.61 -20.53 -16.35
N ASP A 135 8.65 -20.90 -15.51
CA ASP A 135 7.52 -21.75 -15.89
C ASP A 135 6.68 -21.12 -17.01
N VAL A 136 6.35 -19.82 -16.90
CA VAL A 136 5.60 -19.07 -17.92
C VAL A 136 6.37 -18.99 -19.24
N LEU A 137 7.67 -18.71 -19.19
CA LEU A 137 8.52 -18.64 -20.38
C LEU A 137 8.64 -19.99 -21.08
N HIS A 138 8.73 -21.10 -20.32
CA HIS A 138 8.69 -22.45 -20.88
C HIS A 138 7.35 -22.77 -21.55
N ILE A 139 6.22 -22.36 -20.94
CA ILE A 139 4.90 -22.51 -21.55
C ILE A 139 4.84 -21.74 -22.89
N ALA A 140 5.29 -20.48 -22.91
CA ALA A 140 5.28 -19.65 -24.11
C ALA A 140 6.12 -20.25 -25.25
N ARG A 141 7.28 -20.83 -24.93
CA ARG A 141 8.13 -21.54 -25.89
C ARG A 141 7.44 -22.77 -26.48
N ARG A 142 6.74 -23.57 -25.67
CA ARG A 142 5.98 -24.74 -26.16
C ARG A 142 4.84 -24.37 -27.11
N GLN A 143 4.24 -23.20 -26.93
CA GLN A 143 3.19 -22.69 -27.81
C GLN A 143 3.73 -22.10 -29.13
N GLY A 144 5.05 -22.16 -29.38
CA GLY A 144 5.68 -21.67 -30.61
C GLY A 144 5.87 -20.15 -30.66
N ASN A 145 5.52 -19.43 -29.60
CA ASN A 145 5.52 -17.97 -29.57
C ASN A 145 6.83 -17.35 -29.05
N LEU A 146 7.87 -18.15 -28.80
CA LEU A 146 9.14 -17.66 -28.26
C LEU A 146 10.36 -18.35 -28.88
N THR A 147 11.12 -17.61 -29.67
CA THR A 147 12.37 -18.07 -30.32
C THR A 147 13.63 -17.79 -29.50
N LEU A 148 13.54 -16.96 -28.45
CA LEU A 148 14.67 -16.56 -27.62
C LEU A 148 15.25 -17.75 -26.80
N PRO A 149 16.57 -17.81 -26.60
CA PRO A 149 17.18 -18.81 -25.73
C PRO A 149 16.81 -18.55 -24.27
N LEU A 150 16.02 -19.46 -23.68
CA LEU A 150 15.76 -19.47 -22.24
C LEU A 150 17.02 -19.88 -21.49
N ASN A 151 17.62 -18.93 -20.77
CA ASN A 151 18.73 -19.14 -19.86
C ASN A 151 18.44 -18.44 -18.51
N LYS A 152 19.24 -18.76 -17.49
CA LYS A 152 19.07 -18.20 -16.14
C LYS A 152 19.15 -16.67 -16.12
N ASP A 153 20.07 -16.10 -16.89
CA ASP A 153 20.25 -14.65 -16.97
C ASP A 153 19.00 -13.93 -17.48
N LEU A 154 18.29 -14.50 -18.46
CA LEU A 154 17.04 -13.94 -18.96
C LEU A 154 15.93 -14.02 -17.91
N VAL A 155 15.78 -15.18 -17.25
CA VAL A 155 14.78 -15.36 -16.18
C VAL A 155 15.02 -14.35 -15.07
N GLU A 156 16.27 -14.19 -14.63
CA GLU A 156 16.65 -13.23 -13.59
C GLU A 156 16.36 -11.79 -14.02
N LYS A 157 16.77 -11.39 -15.23
CA LYS A 157 16.48 -10.05 -15.77
C LYS A 157 14.98 -9.76 -15.81
N VAL A 158 14.17 -10.66 -16.36
CA VAL A 158 12.71 -10.47 -16.45
C VAL A 158 12.08 -10.43 -15.05
N THR A 159 12.54 -11.28 -14.13
CA THR A 159 12.07 -11.29 -12.74
C THR A 159 12.37 -9.97 -12.04
N ASN A 160 13.60 -9.48 -12.18
CA ASN A 160 14.03 -8.23 -11.58
C ASN A 160 13.29 -7.05 -12.19
N GLU A 161 13.22 -6.97 -13.52
CA GLU A 161 12.49 -5.89 -14.22
C GLU A 161 11.00 -5.87 -13.83
N TYR A 162 10.35 -7.03 -13.73
CA TYR A 162 8.97 -7.10 -13.24
C TYR A 162 8.86 -6.60 -11.79
N ASN A 163 9.73 -7.06 -10.90
CA ASN A 163 9.66 -6.70 -9.48
C ASN A 163 9.99 -5.21 -9.27
N GLU A 164 10.96 -4.66 -9.98
CA GLU A 164 11.29 -3.23 -10.00
C GLU A 164 10.10 -2.39 -10.51
N SER A 165 9.34 -2.89 -11.47
CA SER A 165 8.14 -2.20 -11.97
C SER A 165 7.01 -2.05 -10.93
N LEU A 166 7.09 -2.78 -9.81
CA LEU A 166 6.16 -2.63 -8.69
C LEU A 166 6.45 -1.41 -7.83
N LEU A 167 7.67 -0.87 -7.93
CA LEU A 167 8.10 0.31 -7.20
C LEU A 167 7.64 1.55 -7.96
N TYR A 168 7.10 2.53 -7.23
CA TYR A 168 6.72 3.83 -7.78
C TYR A 168 7.15 4.94 -6.82
N SER A 169 7.34 6.16 -7.34
CA SER A 169 7.87 7.25 -6.53
C SER A 169 6.89 7.63 -5.41
N PRO A 170 7.38 7.89 -4.17
CA PRO A 170 6.54 8.40 -3.08
C PRO A 170 5.96 9.80 -3.37
N GLU A 171 6.47 10.50 -4.39
CA GLU A 171 5.99 11.80 -4.86
C GLU A 171 4.83 11.66 -5.89
N GLU A 172 4.60 10.47 -6.46
CA GLU A 172 3.52 10.27 -7.41
C GLU A 172 2.16 10.22 -6.68
N PRO A 173 1.18 11.09 -7.04
CA PRO A 173 -0.13 11.11 -6.40
C PRO A 173 -1.03 10.01 -6.97
N LYS A 174 -0.59 8.76 -6.87
CA LYS A 174 -1.30 7.56 -7.35
C LYS A 174 -1.34 6.50 -6.26
N ILE A 175 -2.48 5.84 -6.17
CA ILE A 175 -2.74 4.67 -5.34
C ILE A 175 -2.57 3.44 -6.22
N LEU A 176 -1.64 2.55 -5.86
CA LEU A 176 -1.60 1.21 -6.41
C LEU A 176 -2.64 0.35 -5.67
N PHE A 177 -3.68 -0.12 -6.37
CA PHE A 177 -4.51 -1.20 -5.83
C PHE A 177 -4.07 -2.54 -6.41
N SER A 178 -4.17 -3.60 -5.60
CA SER A 178 -3.98 -4.97 -6.02
C SER A 178 -5.04 -5.88 -5.39
N ILE A 179 -5.60 -6.76 -6.21
CA ILE A 179 -6.54 -7.80 -5.83
C ILE A 179 -5.81 -9.13 -5.94
N ARG A 180 -5.83 -9.90 -4.85
CA ARG A 180 -5.27 -11.25 -4.80
C ARG A 180 -6.37 -12.28 -4.85
N GLU A 181 -6.05 -13.41 -5.47
CA GLU A 181 -6.94 -14.58 -5.54
C GLU A 181 -8.38 -14.24 -5.95
N PRO A 182 -8.59 -13.49 -7.07
CA PRO A 182 -9.94 -13.16 -7.50
C PRO A 182 -10.71 -14.43 -7.82
N ILE A 183 -11.92 -14.54 -7.27
CA ILE A 183 -12.83 -15.62 -7.65
C ILE A 183 -13.30 -15.37 -9.08
N ALA A 184 -12.79 -16.20 -10.00
CA ALA A 184 -13.23 -16.22 -11.38
C ALA A 184 -14.24 -17.35 -11.58
N ASN A 185 -15.50 -17.00 -11.84
CA ASN A 185 -16.55 -17.94 -12.23
C ASN A 185 -17.45 -17.31 -13.32
N ARG A 186 -18.56 -17.97 -13.67
CA ARG A 186 -19.46 -17.46 -14.73
C ARG A 186 -20.19 -16.16 -14.36
N VAL A 187 -20.26 -15.83 -13.08
CA VAL A 187 -20.97 -14.67 -12.53
C VAL A 187 -19.99 -13.54 -12.19
N PHE A 188 -18.80 -13.89 -11.71
CA PHE A 188 -17.75 -12.96 -11.29
C PHE A 188 -16.52 -13.14 -12.18
N SER A 189 -16.13 -12.07 -12.87
CA SER A 189 -14.87 -12.02 -13.59
C SER A 189 -14.15 -10.72 -13.24
N SER A 190 -12.86 -10.81 -12.93
CA SER A 190 -11.99 -9.66 -12.76
C SER A 190 -11.07 -9.58 -13.97
N SER A 191 -11.16 -8.47 -14.71
CA SER A 191 -10.28 -8.20 -15.85
C SER A 191 -8.95 -7.58 -15.42
N ARG A 192 -8.85 -7.07 -14.17
CA ARG A 192 -7.69 -6.31 -13.71
C ARG A 192 -7.41 -6.53 -12.23
N GLN A 193 -6.33 -7.27 -11.97
CA GLN A 193 -5.87 -7.57 -10.61
C GLN A 193 -5.01 -6.44 -10.01
N ARG A 194 -4.53 -5.49 -10.82
CA ARG A 194 -3.66 -4.41 -10.34
C ARG A 194 -3.75 -3.20 -11.27
N CYS A 195 -3.83 -2.00 -10.70
CA CYS A 195 -3.74 -0.74 -11.44
C CYS A 195 -3.46 0.43 -10.51
N PHE A 196 -2.97 1.53 -11.09
CA PHE A 196 -2.91 2.82 -10.44
C PHE A 196 -4.24 3.57 -10.56
N SER A 197 -4.64 4.29 -9.51
CA SER A 197 -5.80 5.17 -9.49
C SER A 197 -5.57 6.33 -8.51
N SER A 198 -6.28 7.45 -8.65
CA SER A 198 -6.29 8.52 -7.64
C SER A 198 -7.30 8.28 -6.52
N LYS A 199 -8.26 7.37 -6.76
CA LYS A 199 -9.31 6.98 -5.82
C LYS A 199 -9.62 5.49 -5.94
N VAL A 200 -9.79 4.83 -4.82
CA VAL A 200 -10.17 3.43 -4.70
C VAL A 200 -11.40 3.36 -3.80
N CYS A 201 -12.47 2.72 -4.26
CA CYS A 201 -13.66 2.47 -3.45
C CYS A 201 -13.87 0.96 -3.34
N VAL A 202 -14.02 0.46 -2.12
CA VAL A 202 -14.21 -0.95 -1.81
C VAL A 202 -15.50 -1.10 -1.04
N ARG A 203 -16.33 -2.07 -1.44
CA ARG A 203 -17.48 -2.51 -0.68
C ARG A 203 -17.22 -3.94 -0.22
N SER A 204 -17.24 -4.16 1.08
CA SER A 204 -17.08 -5.49 1.64
C SER A 204 -18.32 -6.34 1.38
N ARG A 205 -18.06 -7.61 1.14
CA ARG A 205 -19.05 -8.69 0.99
C ARG A 205 -18.67 -9.89 1.88
N CYS A 206 -17.77 -9.66 2.82
CA CYS A 206 -17.18 -10.64 3.73
C CYS A 206 -17.91 -10.60 5.06
N TRP A 207 -18.03 -11.72 5.77
CA TRP A 207 -18.66 -11.71 7.09
C TRP A 207 -17.70 -11.37 8.23
N ASP A 208 -16.41 -11.66 8.06
CA ASP A 208 -15.37 -11.46 9.08
C ASP A 208 -14.10 -10.85 8.45
N ALA A 209 -14.25 -9.70 7.80
CA ALA A 209 -13.12 -9.00 7.21
C ALA A 209 -12.65 -7.85 8.10
N CYS A 210 -11.35 -7.58 8.02
CA CYS A 210 -10.73 -6.43 8.64
C CYS A 210 -10.12 -5.52 7.57
N MET A 211 -10.07 -4.22 7.88
CA MET A 211 -9.25 -3.25 7.18
C MET A 211 -8.08 -2.85 8.09
N VAL A 212 -6.85 -3.07 7.63
CA VAL A 212 -5.62 -2.77 8.34
C VAL A 212 -4.90 -1.59 7.68
N VAL A 213 -4.51 -0.59 8.46
CA VAL A 213 -3.81 0.62 8.02
C VAL A 213 -2.36 0.56 8.48
N ASP A 214 -1.41 0.61 7.53
CA ASP A 214 0.05 0.57 7.75
C ASP A 214 0.55 -0.60 8.61
N GLY A 215 -0.23 -1.69 8.68
CA GLY A 215 0.04 -2.83 9.56
C GLY A 215 -0.11 -2.54 11.06
N GLY A 216 -0.62 -1.36 11.44
CA GLY A 216 -0.69 -0.91 12.83
C GLY A 216 -2.10 -0.86 13.43
N THR A 217 -3.06 -0.28 12.71
CA THR A 217 -4.45 -0.11 13.21
C THR A 217 -5.41 -0.91 12.35
N SER A 218 -6.33 -1.66 12.99
CA SER A 218 -7.33 -2.44 12.29
C SER A 218 -8.77 -2.04 12.65
N PHE A 219 -9.67 -2.23 11.70
CA PHE A 219 -11.10 -1.93 11.81
C PHE A 219 -11.89 -3.11 11.27
N GLU A 220 -13.01 -3.43 11.89
CA GLU A 220 -14.01 -4.33 11.29
C GLU A 220 -14.43 -3.78 9.91
N PHE A 221 -14.59 -4.64 8.92
CA PHE A 221 -14.93 -4.28 7.55
C PHE A 221 -15.83 -5.35 6.91
N ASN A 222 -16.94 -5.66 7.57
CA ASN A 222 -17.87 -6.74 7.21
C ASN A 222 -18.87 -6.34 6.12
N ASP A 223 -19.72 -7.27 5.70
CA ASP A 223 -20.63 -7.15 4.55
C ASP A 223 -21.41 -5.84 4.59
N GLY A 224 -21.38 -5.14 3.46
CA GLY A 224 -22.02 -3.83 3.30
C GLY A 224 -21.16 -2.64 3.73
N ALA A 225 -20.04 -2.84 4.44
CA ALA A 225 -19.12 -1.76 4.76
C ALA A 225 -18.49 -1.19 3.47
N ILE A 226 -18.38 0.14 3.38
CA ILE A 226 -17.79 0.81 2.21
C ILE A 226 -16.60 1.66 2.65
N ALA A 227 -15.46 1.52 1.98
CA ALA A 227 -14.27 2.33 2.18
C ALA A 227 -13.90 3.06 0.89
N SER A 228 -13.75 4.38 0.94
CA SER A 228 -13.15 5.17 -0.15
C SER A 228 -11.78 5.70 0.26
N MET A 229 -10.72 5.19 -0.35
CA MET A 229 -9.36 5.72 -0.26
C MET A 229 -9.11 6.70 -1.40
N MET A 230 -8.49 7.84 -1.12
CA MET A 230 -8.09 8.84 -2.09
C MET A 230 -6.88 9.62 -1.63
N ILE A 231 -6.23 10.30 -2.55
CA ILE A 231 -5.08 11.15 -2.23
C ILE A 231 -5.57 12.58 -2.05
N ASN A 232 -5.16 13.21 -0.95
CA ASN A 232 -5.43 14.61 -0.67
C ASN A 232 -4.13 15.36 -0.38
N LYS A 233 -3.91 16.47 -1.08
CA LYS A 233 -2.68 17.29 -0.95
C LYS A 233 -2.56 17.94 0.43
N GLU A 234 -3.67 18.18 1.11
CA GLU A 234 -3.63 18.75 2.45
C GLU A 234 -3.07 17.78 3.50
N ASP A 235 -3.04 16.48 3.17
CA ASP A 235 -2.53 15.42 4.01
C ASP A 235 -1.09 15.01 3.63
N GLU A 236 -0.40 15.74 2.75
CA GLU A 236 1.00 15.44 2.43
C GLU A 236 1.89 15.50 3.68
N LEU A 237 2.68 14.45 3.88
CA LEU A 237 3.63 14.37 4.96
C LEU A 237 4.94 15.04 4.56
N ARG A 238 5.29 16.11 5.27
CA ARG A 238 6.58 16.78 5.08
C ARG A 238 7.71 15.98 5.72
N THR A 239 8.70 15.64 4.93
CA THR A 239 9.93 14.93 5.34
C THR A 239 11.16 15.65 4.81
N VAL A 240 12.35 15.20 5.21
CA VAL A 240 13.63 15.78 4.79
C VAL A 240 14.45 14.75 4.04
N ILE A 241 15.14 15.20 3.00
CA ILE A 241 16.15 14.45 2.27
C ILE A 241 17.52 15.08 2.59
N LEU A 242 18.43 14.24 3.08
CA LEU A 242 19.84 14.56 3.17
C LEU A 242 20.58 13.80 2.07
N GLU A 243 21.37 14.51 1.27
CA GLU A 243 22.21 13.85 0.26
C GLU A 243 23.28 12.98 0.92
N GLN A 244 23.65 11.91 0.21
CA GLN A 244 24.65 10.93 0.63
C GLN A 244 26.06 11.50 0.72
#